data_AF-A0A015X5Y6-F1
#
_entry.id   AF-A0A015X5Y6-F1
#
_cell.length_a   1.000
_cell.length_b   1.000
_cell.length_c   1.000
_cell.angle_alpha   90.00
_cell.angle_beta   90.00
_cell.angle_gamma   90.00
#
_symmetry.space_group_name_H-M   'P 1'
#
loop_
_entity.id
_entity.type
_entity.pdbx_description
1 polymer ?
#
loop_
_entity_poly.entity_id
_entity_poly.type
_entity_poly.pdbx_seq_one_letter_code
_entity_poly.pdbx_strand_id
1 'polypeptide(L)'
;MFLWSLLAAMTMSACSEHNELPSGEVPGGNSKANFIVKLNFEGTSMEQGGKTRAAQSTAVPETSWSNIHQVQILLYDASNIVRFSDVVTPTTGNTTFTYTDVPVGTYTMVAIANAKSSTDAINTYLDGGTTPVEWSMWNVRQKQAQNMVMKYKPGTFPTFCAADLSANAAYAEPAEIFMGAVQGVTVSSDGPVTPSPIALKREVSLMRVRLNVKDKEGNTNNENTANGVDFAQDASIMIYRLPDHLKVMAGNAGGVSATSTATNILSISGGEVFKTTDPTSGYNAGGKVLSGNFTMWRDVVVFPNNGGRANDSATTGT
;
A
#
# COMPACT_ATOMS: atom_id res chain seq x y z
N MET A 1 13.17 63.97 -48.10
CA MET A 1 12.05 64.07 -47.14
C MET A 1 12.18 62.89 -46.17
N PHE A 2 12.46 63.17 -44.89
CA PHE A 2 12.29 62.36 -43.66
C PHE A 2 12.27 60.82 -43.81
N LEU A 3 13.26 60.04 -43.35
CA LEU A 3 13.58 59.70 -41.95
C LEU A 3 12.34 59.34 -41.10
N TRP A 4 12.08 58.06 -40.88
CA TRP A 4 11.98 57.45 -39.53
C TRP A 4 11.62 55.95 -39.58
N SER A 5 12.29 55.22 -38.70
CA SER A 5 12.15 53.83 -38.29
C SER A 5 10.73 53.39 -37.92
N LEU A 6 10.38 52.14 -38.26
CA LEU A 6 9.73 51.27 -37.28
C LEU A 6 10.10 49.80 -37.54
N LEU A 7 10.96 49.30 -36.66
CA LEU A 7 11.27 47.90 -36.46
C LEU A 7 10.07 47.26 -35.74
N ALA A 8 9.50 46.19 -36.30
CA ALA A 8 8.63 45.28 -35.57
C ALA A 8 9.06 43.86 -35.92
N ALA A 9 10.14 43.42 -35.29
CA ALA A 9 10.46 42.01 -35.18
C ALA A 9 9.34 41.35 -34.37
N MET A 10 8.52 40.53 -35.02
CA MET A 10 7.64 39.60 -34.33
C MET A 10 8.47 38.43 -33.82
N THR A 11 9.10 38.61 -32.65
CA THR A 11 9.58 37.51 -31.81
C THR A 11 9.08 37.75 -30.40
N MET A 12 7.88 37.25 -30.12
CA MET A 12 7.33 37.01 -28.79
C MET A 12 6.57 35.69 -28.91
N SER A 13 6.65 34.73 -28.00
CA SER A 13 7.35 34.64 -26.72
C SER A 13 7.01 33.25 -26.15
N ALA A 14 8.00 32.58 -25.55
CA ALA A 14 7.90 31.70 -24.38
C ALA A 14 9.00 30.64 -24.46
N CYS A 15 10.19 31.01 -23.99
CA CYS A 15 11.01 30.07 -23.26
C CYS A 15 10.15 29.57 -22.10
N SER A 16 9.75 28.30 -22.10
CA SER A 16 9.20 27.68 -20.90
C SER A 16 10.36 27.38 -19.95
N GLU A 17 10.85 28.42 -19.28
CA GLU A 17 11.47 28.22 -17.96
C GLU A 17 10.36 27.80 -17.01
N HIS A 18 10.01 26.51 -17.02
CA HIS A 18 9.26 25.90 -15.93
C HIS A 18 10.27 25.49 -14.86
N ASN A 19 10.89 26.48 -14.22
CA ASN A 19 11.75 26.28 -13.05
C ASN A 19 11.32 27.14 -11.86
N GLU A 20 10.16 27.78 -11.91
CA GLU A 20 9.58 28.40 -10.73
C GLU A 20 8.79 27.35 -9.94
N LEU A 21 9.51 26.77 -8.99
CA LEU A 21 8.95 26.06 -7.85
C LEU A 21 7.95 27.00 -7.14
N PRO A 22 6.74 26.53 -6.78
CA PRO A 22 5.80 27.36 -6.03
C PRO A 22 6.46 27.86 -4.74
N SER A 23 6.36 29.17 -4.51
CA SER A 23 6.97 29.88 -3.39
C SER A 23 6.55 29.26 -2.05
N GLY A 24 7.49 28.56 -1.41
CA GLY A 24 7.26 27.77 -0.20
C GLY A 24 8.32 26.70 0.07
N GLU A 25 9.21 26.45 -0.90
CA GLU A 25 10.37 25.59 -0.69
C GLU A 25 11.41 26.26 0.25
N VAL A 26 11.49 25.69 1.47
CA VAL A 26 12.66 25.51 2.37
C VAL A 26 12.92 26.57 3.48
N PRO A 27 12.84 26.17 4.77
CA PRO A 27 13.73 26.67 5.81
C PRO A 27 15.12 26.03 5.61
N GLY A 28 16.05 26.76 4.96
CA GLY A 28 17.38 26.21 4.61
C GLY A 28 18.05 26.74 3.34
N GLY A 29 17.44 27.71 2.65
CA GLY A 29 18.00 28.32 1.44
C GLY A 29 17.86 27.44 0.20
N ASN A 30 17.97 28.04 -0.99
CA ASN A 30 17.78 27.38 -2.30
C ASN A 30 18.86 26.35 -2.66
N SER A 31 19.65 25.86 -1.69
CA SER A 31 20.76 24.94 -1.90
C SER A 31 20.24 23.52 -2.12
N LYS A 32 20.64 22.92 -3.25
CA LYS A 32 20.32 21.53 -3.62
C LYS A 32 21.61 20.69 -3.64
N ALA A 33 21.48 19.39 -3.40
CA ALA A 33 22.63 18.48 -3.32
C ALA A 33 22.36 17.09 -3.91
N ASN A 34 23.45 16.33 -4.06
CA ASN A 34 23.43 14.94 -4.54
C ASN A 34 22.98 13.98 -3.42
N PHE A 35 22.11 13.04 -3.75
CA PHE A 35 21.51 12.13 -2.77
C PHE A 35 21.27 10.75 -3.38
N ILE A 36 21.58 9.69 -2.63
CA ILE A 36 21.42 8.31 -3.09
C ILE A 36 20.41 7.58 -2.20
N VAL A 37 19.36 7.04 -2.80
CA VAL A 37 18.36 6.19 -2.13
C VAL A 37 18.63 4.74 -2.49
N LYS A 38 18.63 3.86 -1.48
CA LYS A 38 18.72 2.41 -1.66
C LYS A 38 17.49 1.75 -1.06
N LEU A 39 16.87 0.82 -1.78
CA LEU A 39 15.71 0.05 -1.33
C LEU A 39 16.10 -1.41 -1.14
N ASN A 40 15.63 -2.00 -0.04
CA ASN A 40 15.73 -3.43 0.25
C ASN A 40 14.39 -3.90 0.85
N PHE A 41 14.17 -5.22 0.93
CA PHE A 41 13.08 -5.76 1.76
C PHE A 41 13.53 -5.92 3.20
N GLU A 42 12.62 -5.71 4.15
CA GLU A 42 12.83 -6.12 5.54
C GLU A 42 12.99 -7.65 5.60
N GLY A 43 13.99 -8.12 6.35
CA GLY A 43 14.20 -9.56 6.56
C GLY A 43 12.98 -10.20 7.23
N THR A 44 12.60 -11.40 6.80
CA THR A 44 11.41 -12.13 7.30
C THR A 44 11.62 -12.84 8.64
N SER A 45 12.54 -12.37 9.50
CA SER A 45 12.78 -13.04 10.79
C SER A 45 11.52 -12.95 11.64
N MET A 46 10.82 -14.08 11.79
CA MET A 46 9.63 -14.28 12.62
C MET A 46 9.90 -14.12 14.13
N GLU A 47 11.01 -13.50 14.53
CA GLU A 47 11.30 -13.20 15.93
C GLU A 47 10.67 -11.86 16.32
N GLN A 48 9.35 -11.86 16.48
CA GLN A 48 8.69 -10.90 17.37
C GLN A 48 7.90 -11.66 18.41
N GLY A 49 8.50 -11.72 19.61
CA GLY A 49 7.98 -12.35 20.81
C GLY A 49 6.66 -11.76 21.29
N GLY A 50 5.56 -12.27 20.75
CA GLY A 50 4.21 -12.13 21.30
C GLY A 50 3.59 -13.51 21.45
N LYS A 51 2.85 -13.72 22.55
CA LYS A 51 2.15 -14.98 22.87
C LYS A 51 0.92 -15.20 21.97
N THR A 52 1.07 -15.19 20.65
CA THR A 52 0.01 -15.64 19.74
C THR A 52 0.04 -17.17 19.67
N ARG A 53 -1.12 -17.80 19.47
CA ARG A 53 -1.15 -19.23 19.15
C ARG A 53 -0.31 -19.45 17.89
N ALA A 54 0.55 -20.47 17.91
CA ALA A 54 1.30 -20.85 16.72
C ALA A 54 0.34 -21.06 15.55
N ALA A 55 0.58 -20.38 14.44
CA ALA A 55 -0.22 -20.56 13.23
C ALA A 55 -0.08 -22.02 12.76
N GLN A 56 -1.19 -22.68 12.48
CA GLN A 56 -1.18 -24.06 11.97
C GLN A 56 -0.63 -24.14 10.54
N SER A 57 -0.70 -23.04 9.79
CA SER A 57 -0.02 -22.85 8.51
C SER A 57 1.27 -22.08 8.73
N THR A 58 2.39 -22.60 8.21
CA THR A 58 3.69 -21.91 8.22
C THR A 58 4.07 -21.36 6.85
N ALA A 59 3.19 -21.49 5.86
CA ALA A 59 3.36 -20.86 4.55
C ALA A 59 3.32 -19.33 4.68
N VAL A 60 4.45 -18.70 4.42
CA VAL A 60 4.62 -17.23 4.38
C VAL A 60 4.73 -16.81 2.93
N PRO A 61 3.89 -15.90 2.41
CA PRO A 61 4.00 -15.45 1.03
C PRO A 61 5.37 -14.84 0.76
N GLU A 62 5.92 -15.15 -0.41
CA GLU A 62 7.17 -14.57 -0.87
C GLU A 62 7.02 -13.06 -1.06
N THR A 63 8.10 -12.34 -0.72
CA THR A 63 8.24 -10.92 -1.03
C THR A 63 9.43 -10.79 -1.98
N SER A 64 9.17 -10.29 -3.18
CA SER A 64 10.18 -10.13 -4.23
C SER A 64 9.94 -8.85 -5.02
N TRP A 65 10.92 -8.43 -5.80
CA TRP A 65 10.82 -7.22 -6.61
C TRP A 65 9.76 -7.32 -7.71
N SER A 66 9.37 -8.52 -8.16
CA SER A 66 8.24 -8.67 -9.08
C SER A 66 6.89 -8.34 -8.43
N ASN A 67 6.82 -8.27 -7.10
CA ASN A 67 5.64 -7.79 -6.38
C ASN A 67 5.57 -6.26 -6.30
N ILE A 68 6.59 -5.52 -6.77
CA ILE A 68 6.67 -4.07 -6.68
C ILE A 68 6.48 -3.45 -8.06
N HIS A 69 5.36 -2.76 -8.26
CA HIS A 69 5.03 -2.08 -9.52
C HIS A 69 5.65 -0.67 -9.58
N GLN A 70 5.62 0.03 -8.45
CA GLN A 70 6.20 1.37 -8.29
C GLN A 70 6.49 1.68 -6.82
N VAL A 71 7.36 2.65 -6.57
CA VAL A 71 7.69 3.15 -5.24
C VAL A 71 7.66 4.67 -5.24
N GLN A 72 6.83 5.23 -4.38
CA GLN A 72 6.81 6.65 -4.03
C GLN A 72 7.86 6.90 -2.94
N ILE A 73 8.86 7.72 -3.25
CA ILE A 73 9.88 8.21 -2.30
C ILE A 73 9.45 9.59 -1.79
N LEU A 74 9.60 9.81 -0.49
CA LEU A 74 9.31 11.08 0.19
C LEU A 74 10.46 11.43 1.15
N LEU A 75 10.86 12.70 1.19
CA LEU A 75 11.66 13.26 2.27
C LEU A 75 10.80 14.34 2.94
N TYR A 76 10.49 14.16 4.22
CA TYR A 76 9.79 15.15 5.02
C TYR A 76 10.65 15.69 6.16
N ASP A 77 10.50 16.97 6.46
CA ASP A 77 11.27 17.66 7.48
C ASP A 77 10.71 17.44 8.91
N ALA A 78 11.31 18.07 9.91
CA ALA A 78 10.85 17.98 11.30
C ALA A 78 9.42 18.54 11.53
N SER A 79 8.87 19.31 10.58
CA SER A 79 7.48 19.78 10.59
C SER A 79 6.51 18.83 9.88
N ASN A 80 6.98 17.62 9.52
CA ASN A 80 6.27 16.61 8.74
C ASN A 80 5.83 17.09 7.35
N ILE A 81 6.49 18.12 6.81
CA ILE A 81 6.19 18.64 5.48
C ILE A 81 7.10 17.95 4.47
N VAL A 82 6.51 17.35 3.45
CA VAL A 82 7.25 16.74 2.34
C VAL A 82 7.98 17.83 1.57
N ARG A 83 9.31 17.77 1.53
CA ARG A 83 10.18 18.72 0.81
C ARG A 83 10.70 18.18 -0.50
N PHE A 84 10.84 16.85 -0.61
CA PHE A 84 11.21 16.19 -1.85
C PHE A 84 10.39 14.93 -2.04
N SER A 85 10.13 14.61 -3.31
CA SER A 85 9.43 13.41 -3.69
C SER A 85 9.81 13.00 -5.10
N ASP A 86 9.84 11.68 -5.32
CA ASP A 86 10.03 11.05 -6.62
C ASP A 86 9.27 9.71 -6.70
N VAL A 87 9.01 9.22 -7.91
CA VAL A 87 8.36 7.94 -8.17
C VAL A 87 9.27 7.09 -9.05
N VAL A 88 9.63 5.91 -8.54
CA VAL A 88 10.57 4.99 -9.21
C VAL A 88 9.97 3.61 -9.40
N THR A 89 10.51 2.85 -10.35
CA THR A 89 10.16 1.43 -10.57
C THR A 89 11.40 0.58 -10.35
N PRO A 90 11.59 0.01 -9.14
CA PRO A 90 12.73 -0.86 -8.86
C PRO A 90 12.61 -2.19 -9.61
N THR A 91 13.76 -2.82 -9.86
CA THR A 91 13.85 -4.17 -10.42
C THR A 91 14.88 -4.98 -9.63
N THR A 92 14.92 -6.29 -9.81
CA THR A 92 15.95 -7.15 -9.18
C THR A 92 17.38 -6.68 -9.44
N GLY A 93 17.64 -6.05 -10.59
CA GLY A 93 18.96 -5.50 -10.95
C GLY A 93 19.17 -4.02 -10.61
N ASN A 94 18.14 -3.31 -10.17
CA ASN A 94 18.23 -1.88 -9.87
C ASN A 94 17.32 -1.48 -8.70
N THR A 95 17.94 -1.28 -7.53
CA THR A 95 17.29 -0.82 -6.30
C THR A 95 17.94 0.44 -5.72
N THR A 96 18.81 1.10 -6.50
CA THR A 96 19.57 2.28 -6.09
C THR A 96 19.28 3.44 -7.03
N PHE A 97 18.86 4.57 -6.48
CA PHE A 97 18.43 5.77 -7.22
C PHE A 97 19.28 6.95 -6.79
N THR A 98 19.81 7.70 -7.76
CA THR A 98 20.67 8.86 -7.51
C THR A 98 19.99 10.13 -7.98
N TYR A 99 20.02 11.15 -7.15
CA TYR A 99 19.42 12.47 -7.35
C TYR A 99 20.50 13.54 -7.26
N THR A 100 20.31 14.65 -7.97
CA THR A 100 21.26 15.78 -7.98
C THR A 100 20.66 17.09 -7.48
N ASP A 101 19.36 17.11 -7.19
CA ASP A 101 18.58 18.31 -6.95
C ASP A 101 17.71 18.24 -5.68
N VAL A 102 18.18 17.52 -4.66
CA VAL A 102 17.47 17.37 -3.38
C VAL A 102 17.77 18.57 -2.47
N PRO A 103 16.76 19.24 -1.88
CA PRO A 103 16.99 20.37 -0.97
C PRO A 103 17.85 19.98 0.25
N VAL A 104 18.84 20.81 0.59
CA VAL A 104 19.68 20.63 1.78
C VAL A 104 18.80 20.70 3.04
N GLY A 105 19.03 19.78 3.97
CA GLY A 105 18.23 19.70 5.20
C GLY A 105 18.35 18.35 5.90
N THR A 106 17.66 18.21 7.03
CA THR A 106 17.53 16.95 7.76
C THR A 106 16.11 16.43 7.64
N TYR A 107 15.97 15.18 7.24
CA TYR A 107 14.70 14.57 6.85
C TYR A 107 14.48 13.22 7.50
N THR A 108 13.21 12.81 7.51
CA THR A 108 12.87 11.40 7.45
C THR A 108 12.60 11.04 5.99
N MET A 109 13.28 10.00 5.52
CA MET A 109 13.13 9.43 4.20
C MET A 109 12.18 8.24 4.27
N VAL A 110 11.16 8.19 3.41
CA VAL A 110 10.15 7.12 3.37
C VAL A 110 10.00 6.60 1.94
N ALA A 111 9.76 5.31 1.80
CA ALA A 111 9.34 4.67 0.57
C ALA A 111 7.98 3.99 0.77
N ILE A 112 7.07 4.16 -0.19
CA ILE A 112 5.75 3.53 -0.24
C ILE A 112 5.58 2.83 -1.58
N ALA A 113 5.47 1.51 -1.58
CA ALA A 113 5.27 0.71 -2.79
C ALA A 113 3.79 0.50 -3.11
N ASN A 114 3.49 0.39 -4.41
CA ASN A 114 2.18 -0.03 -4.95
C ASN A 114 0.98 0.84 -4.51
N ALA A 115 1.24 2.14 -4.32
CA ALA A 115 0.22 3.13 -3.97
C ALA A 115 -0.31 3.94 -5.16
N LYS A 116 -0.16 3.46 -6.41
CA LYS A 116 -0.59 4.22 -7.60
C LYS A 116 -2.05 3.95 -7.89
N SER A 117 -2.93 4.90 -7.56
CA SER A 117 -4.38 4.70 -7.60
C SER A 117 -4.93 4.30 -8.99
N SER A 118 -4.25 4.62 -10.09
CA SER A 118 -4.67 4.25 -11.44
C SER A 118 -4.37 2.79 -11.80
N THR A 119 -3.35 2.17 -11.22
CA THR A 119 -2.90 0.81 -11.57
C THR A 119 -3.00 -0.19 -10.42
N ASP A 120 -2.93 0.28 -9.18
CA ASP A 120 -3.01 -0.53 -7.98
C ASP A 120 -4.43 -0.47 -7.39
N ALA A 121 -4.85 -1.55 -6.72
CA ALA A 121 -6.17 -1.64 -6.09
C ALA A 121 -6.25 -0.86 -4.76
N ILE A 122 -5.93 0.44 -4.79
CA ILE A 122 -5.92 1.32 -3.62
C ILE A 122 -6.25 2.75 -4.03
N ASN A 123 -6.90 3.53 -3.17
CA ASN A 123 -7.10 4.96 -3.35
C ASN A 123 -6.18 5.74 -2.41
N THR A 124 -5.51 6.76 -2.93
CA THR A 124 -4.70 7.71 -2.15
C THR A 124 -5.45 9.01 -1.90
N TYR A 125 -5.14 9.68 -0.79
CA TYR A 125 -5.74 10.96 -0.40
C TYR A 125 -4.66 11.88 0.16
N LEU A 126 -4.87 13.18 0.03
CA LEU A 126 -3.99 14.25 0.52
C LEU A 126 -4.75 15.19 1.44
N ASP A 127 -4.01 15.90 2.30
CA ASP A 127 -4.52 17.02 3.10
C ASP A 127 -5.74 16.71 3.99
N GLY A 128 -5.91 15.45 4.38
CA GLY A 128 -7.09 15.02 5.15
C GLY A 128 -8.40 15.10 4.36
N GLY A 129 -8.32 15.28 3.04
CA GLY A 129 -9.47 15.36 2.16
C GLY A 129 -10.24 14.04 2.03
N THR A 130 -11.50 14.15 1.59
CA THR A 130 -12.40 13.01 1.37
C THR A 130 -12.47 12.56 -0.10
N THR A 131 -11.84 13.30 -1.01
CA THR A 131 -11.79 12.98 -2.44
C THR A 131 -10.48 12.26 -2.77
N PRO A 132 -10.52 11.11 -3.45
CA PRO A 132 -9.30 10.43 -3.88
C PRO A 132 -8.44 11.33 -4.79
N VAL A 133 -7.13 11.33 -4.55
CA VAL A 133 -6.13 12.01 -5.37
C VAL A 133 -4.95 11.06 -5.53
N GLU A 134 -4.64 10.67 -6.77
CA GLU A 134 -3.43 9.89 -7.07
C GLU A 134 -2.19 10.69 -6.66
N TRP A 135 -1.32 10.09 -5.84
CA TRP A 135 -0.04 10.70 -5.50
C TRP A 135 0.89 10.74 -6.71
N SER A 136 1.54 11.88 -6.90
CA SER A 136 2.60 12.09 -7.86
C SER A 136 3.80 12.74 -7.16
N MET A 137 4.96 12.72 -7.82
CA MET A 137 6.16 13.38 -7.28
C MET A 137 6.00 14.87 -6.98
N TRP A 138 4.97 15.52 -7.54
CA TRP A 138 4.72 16.95 -7.38
C TRP A 138 3.64 17.25 -6.37
N ASN A 139 2.48 16.57 -6.44
CA ASN A 139 1.32 16.97 -5.63
C ASN A 139 1.45 16.62 -4.15
N VAL A 140 2.35 15.70 -3.80
CA VAL A 140 2.68 15.33 -2.42
C VAL A 140 3.64 16.32 -1.77
N ARG A 141 4.36 17.14 -2.54
CA ARG A 141 5.28 18.15 -1.99
C ARG A 141 4.48 19.25 -1.28
N GLN A 142 5.08 19.81 -0.25
CA GLN A 142 4.46 20.79 0.66
C GLN A 142 3.24 20.26 1.43
N LYS A 143 2.95 18.95 1.35
CA LYS A 143 1.86 18.34 2.09
C LYS A 143 2.35 17.79 3.42
N GLN A 144 1.43 17.71 4.36
CA GLN A 144 1.64 17.07 5.66
C GLN A 144 1.69 15.55 5.45
N ALA A 145 2.85 14.93 5.69
CA ALA A 145 3.05 13.49 5.53
C ALA A 145 2.06 12.67 6.39
N GLN A 146 1.72 13.17 7.58
CA GLN A 146 0.71 12.56 8.45
C GLN A 146 -0.72 12.51 7.87
N ASN A 147 -1.03 13.39 6.92
CA ASN A 147 -2.34 13.49 6.26
C ASN A 147 -2.39 12.72 4.93
N MET A 148 -1.28 12.11 4.52
CA MET A 148 -1.20 11.25 3.36
C MET A 148 -1.70 9.86 3.73
N VAL A 149 -2.90 9.51 3.27
CA VAL A 149 -3.57 8.24 3.58
C VAL A 149 -3.91 7.44 2.34
N MET A 150 -3.92 6.12 2.49
CA MET A 150 -4.34 5.13 1.50
C MET A 150 -5.58 4.39 2.03
N LYS A 151 -6.63 4.26 1.22
CA LYS A 151 -7.87 3.56 1.59
C LYS A 151 -8.24 2.54 0.52
N TYR A 152 -9.02 1.54 0.93
CA TYR A 152 -9.62 0.59 0.02
C TYR A 152 -10.36 1.29 -1.13
N LYS A 153 -10.29 0.71 -2.33
CA LYS A 153 -11.16 1.11 -3.45
C LYS A 153 -12.58 0.62 -3.22
N PRO A 154 -13.61 1.40 -3.60
CA PRO A 154 -14.98 0.92 -3.64
C PRO A 154 -15.08 -0.37 -4.46
N GLY A 155 -15.87 -1.32 -3.94
CA GLY A 155 -16.20 -2.57 -4.60
C GLY A 155 -17.71 -2.67 -4.81
N THR A 156 -18.16 -3.88 -5.12
CA THR A 156 -19.58 -4.21 -5.26
C THR A 156 -19.91 -5.44 -4.45
N PHE A 157 -21.14 -5.50 -3.93
CA PHE A 157 -21.69 -6.75 -3.42
C PHE A 157 -22.19 -7.61 -4.58
N PRO A 158 -22.12 -8.95 -4.49
CA PRO A 158 -22.74 -9.82 -5.46
C PRO A 158 -24.26 -9.66 -5.42
N THR A 159 -24.90 -9.85 -6.58
CA THR A 159 -26.33 -9.58 -6.78
C THR A 159 -27.22 -10.38 -5.83
N PHE A 160 -26.85 -11.62 -5.50
CA PHE A 160 -27.63 -12.50 -4.64
C PHE A 160 -27.76 -12.01 -3.19
N CYS A 161 -26.87 -11.13 -2.71
CA CYS A 161 -26.93 -10.59 -1.33
C CYS A 161 -26.89 -9.05 -1.26
N ALA A 162 -26.88 -8.35 -2.40
CA ALA A 162 -26.70 -6.89 -2.43
C ALA A 162 -27.85 -6.14 -1.73
N ALA A 163 -29.08 -6.64 -1.80
CA ALA A 163 -30.24 -6.00 -1.17
C ALA A 163 -30.13 -6.01 0.37
N ASP A 164 -29.71 -7.14 0.94
CA ASP A 164 -29.56 -7.32 2.39
C ASP A 164 -28.39 -6.49 2.96
N LEU A 165 -27.41 -6.15 2.12
CA LEU A 165 -26.23 -5.36 2.47
C LEU A 165 -26.34 -3.89 2.05
N SER A 166 -27.54 -3.39 1.72
CA SER A 166 -27.74 -2.02 1.22
C SER A 166 -27.36 -0.92 2.21
N ALA A 167 -27.29 -1.22 3.51
CA ALA A 167 -26.80 -0.30 4.55
C ALA A 167 -25.27 -0.30 4.73
N ASN A 168 -24.56 -1.16 3.98
CA ASN A 168 -23.12 -1.36 4.07
C ASN A 168 -22.38 -0.81 2.85
N ALA A 169 -21.07 -0.62 3.00
CA ALA A 169 -20.19 -0.21 1.90
C ALA A 169 -19.30 -1.38 1.49
N ALA A 170 -19.34 -1.74 0.21
CA ALA A 170 -18.48 -2.76 -0.38
C ALA A 170 -17.12 -2.17 -0.79
N TYR A 171 -16.06 -2.93 -0.56
CA TYR A 171 -14.70 -2.62 -0.94
C TYR A 171 -14.04 -3.79 -1.68
N ALA A 172 -13.11 -3.47 -2.57
CA ALA A 172 -12.34 -4.46 -3.33
C ALA A 172 -11.06 -4.88 -2.59
N GLU A 173 -10.51 -6.04 -2.95
CA GLU A 173 -9.24 -6.55 -2.40
C GLU A 173 -8.12 -5.53 -2.67
N PRO A 174 -7.41 -5.06 -1.63
CA PRO A 174 -6.44 -4.00 -1.77
C PRO A 174 -5.14 -4.50 -2.43
N ALA A 175 -4.36 -3.58 -2.97
CA ALA A 175 -3.00 -3.87 -3.40
C ALA A 175 -2.09 -4.32 -2.23
N GLU A 176 -1.04 -5.08 -2.54
CA GLU A 176 0.03 -5.34 -1.58
C GLU A 176 0.85 -4.07 -1.35
N ILE A 177 0.65 -3.41 -0.21
CA ILE A 177 1.38 -2.19 0.16
C ILE A 177 2.63 -2.55 0.96
N PHE A 178 3.75 -1.91 0.60
CA PHE A 178 4.99 -1.98 1.36
C PHE A 178 5.44 -0.58 1.78
N MET A 179 5.93 -0.42 3.01
CA MET A 179 6.45 0.84 3.51
C MET A 179 7.76 0.65 4.26
N GLY A 180 8.60 1.67 4.27
CA GLY A 180 9.82 1.69 5.08
C GLY A 180 10.30 3.12 5.29
N ALA A 181 11.04 3.36 6.37
CA ALA A 181 11.54 4.69 6.72
C ALA A 181 12.96 4.68 7.28
N VAL A 182 13.70 5.75 7.02
CA VAL A 182 15.03 6.05 7.60
C VAL A 182 14.99 7.47 8.14
N GLN A 183 15.23 7.63 9.44
CA GLN A 183 15.19 8.91 10.13
C GLN A 183 16.57 9.58 10.21
N GLY A 184 16.58 10.89 10.43
CA GLY A 184 17.81 11.65 10.67
C GLY A 184 18.73 11.71 9.45
N VAL A 185 18.16 11.67 8.25
CA VAL A 185 18.91 11.74 7.00
C VAL A 185 19.29 13.19 6.72
N THR A 186 20.57 13.51 6.82
CA THR A 186 21.09 14.85 6.51
C THR A 186 21.57 14.92 5.06
N VAL A 187 20.93 15.75 4.25
CA VAL A 187 21.36 16.11 2.89
C VAL A 187 22.20 17.37 2.98
N SER A 188 23.47 17.32 2.55
CA SER A 188 24.45 18.42 2.62
C SER A 188 25.09 18.72 1.27
N SER A 189 25.58 19.95 1.07
CA SER A 189 26.28 20.38 -0.15
C SER A 189 27.67 19.73 -0.35
N ASP A 190 28.22 19.09 0.67
CA ASP A 190 29.63 18.66 0.71
C ASP A 190 29.93 17.35 -0.05
N GLY A 191 28.94 16.80 -0.76
CA GLY A 191 29.09 15.60 -1.57
C GLY A 191 27.84 14.72 -1.60
N PRO A 192 27.83 13.64 -2.40
CA PRO A 192 26.69 12.72 -2.45
C PRO A 192 26.50 12.01 -1.11
N VAL A 193 25.32 12.18 -0.51
CA VAL A 193 24.94 11.47 0.72
C VAL A 193 24.34 10.11 0.36
N THR A 194 24.83 9.05 1.02
CA THR A 194 24.29 7.69 0.90
C THR A 194 23.81 7.21 2.28
N PRO A 195 22.53 7.39 2.64
CA PRO A 195 21.98 6.90 3.88
C PRO A 195 21.89 5.36 3.93
N SER A 196 21.52 4.84 5.09
CA SER A 196 21.11 3.44 5.23
C SER A 196 19.98 3.11 4.24
N PRO A 197 19.95 1.89 3.67
CA PRO A 197 18.85 1.47 2.81
C PRO A 197 17.50 1.52 3.54
N ILE A 198 16.45 1.89 2.81
CA ILE A 198 15.08 1.77 3.29
C ILE A 198 14.68 0.29 3.22
N ALA A 199 14.35 -0.29 4.37
CA ALA A 199 13.80 -1.65 4.44
C ALA A 199 12.27 -1.60 4.27
N LEU A 200 11.79 -2.07 3.12
CA LEU A 200 10.38 -2.19 2.78
C LEU A 200 9.76 -3.36 3.54
N LYS A 201 8.83 -3.04 4.43
CA LYS A 201 7.98 -3.97 5.16
C LYS A 201 6.64 -4.11 4.46
N ARG A 202 6.10 -5.32 4.39
CA ARG A 202 4.71 -5.55 3.94
C ARG A 202 3.74 -5.06 5.02
N GLU A 203 2.89 -4.10 4.68
CA GLU A 203 1.97 -3.42 5.63
C GLU A 203 0.56 -4.01 5.62
N VAL A 204 0.30 -4.92 4.68
CA VAL A 204 -0.89 -5.73 4.58
C VAL A 204 -0.65 -7.13 5.13
N SER A 205 -1.71 -7.83 5.51
CA SER A 205 -1.69 -9.23 5.89
C SER A 205 -2.28 -10.10 4.79
N LEU A 206 -1.79 -11.33 4.72
CA LEU A 206 -2.41 -12.37 3.91
C LEU A 206 -3.30 -13.22 4.80
N MET A 207 -4.61 -13.21 4.53
CA MET A 207 -5.56 -14.11 5.13
C MET A 207 -5.85 -15.26 4.18
N ARG A 208 -5.71 -16.50 4.66
CA ARG A 208 -6.10 -17.69 3.89
C ARG A 208 -7.38 -18.30 4.45
N VAL A 209 -8.37 -18.44 3.59
CA VAL A 209 -9.59 -19.20 3.84
C VAL A 209 -9.41 -20.59 3.24
N ARG A 210 -9.74 -21.65 3.99
CA ARG A 210 -9.82 -23.03 3.50
C ARG A 210 -11.17 -23.63 3.88
N LEU A 211 -11.79 -24.34 2.95
CA LEU A 211 -13.09 -24.97 3.13
C LEU A 211 -12.98 -26.48 2.90
N ASN A 212 -13.51 -27.24 3.85
CA ASN A 212 -13.79 -28.66 3.68
C ASN A 212 -15.26 -28.79 3.23
N VAL A 213 -15.50 -28.70 1.91
CA VAL A 213 -16.87 -28.78 1.37
C VAL A 213 -17.37 -30.22 1.26
N LYS A 214 -16.51 -31.20 1.52
CA LYS A 214 -16.80 -32.64 1.44
C LYS A 214 -17.06 -33.27 2.79
N ASP A 215 -17.04 -32.47 3.85
CA ASP A 215 -17.36 -32.98 5.18
C ASP A 215 -18.81 -33.46 5.23
N LYS A 216 -19.04 -34.55 5.94
CA LYS A 216 -20.36 -35.17 6.07
C LYS A 216 -21.02 -34.87 7.41
N GLU A 217 -20.40 -34.03 8.23
CA GLU A 217 -20.97 -33.61 9.51
C GLU A 217 -22.35 -32.96 9.27
N GLY A 218 -23.39 -33.56 9.85
CA GLY A 218 -24.77 -33.06 9.72
C GLY A 218 -25.51 -33.40 8.43
N ASN A 219 -25.01 -34.31 7.58
CA ASN A 219 -25.66 -34.72 6.31
C ASN A 219 -25.74 -33.60 5.24
N THR A 220 -25.03 -32.49 5.43
CA THR A 220 -24.98 -31.37 4.48
C THR A 220 -24.00 -31.69 3.35
N ASN A 221 -24.50 -32.29 2.26
CA ASN A 221 -23.67 -32.53 1.09
C ASN A 221 -23.57 -31.27 0.21
N ASN A 222 -22.54 -30.46 0.44
CA ASN A 222 -22.25 -29.29 -0.41
C ASN A 222 -21.67 -29.66 -1.78
N GLU A 223 -21.48 -30.94 -2.11
CA GLU A 223 -21.20 -31.38 -3.49
C GLU A 223 -22.48 -31.41 -4.35
N ASN A 224 -23.68 -31.34 -3.75
CA ASN A 224 -24.95 -31.28 -4.45
C ASN A 224 -25.58 -29.88 -4.33
N THR A 225 -25.54 -29.12 -5.42
CA THR A 225 -26.12 -27.76 -5.50
C THR A 225 -27.63 -27.71 -5.28
N ALA A 226 -28.35 -28.83 -5.36
CA ALA A 226 -29.80 -28.86 -5.10
C ALA A 226 -30.15 -28.60 -3.63
N ASN A 227 -29.24 -28.91 -2.69
CA ASN A 227 -29.44 -28.75 -1.24
C ASN A 227 -28.21 -28.11 -0.54
N GLY A 228 -27.23 -27.65 -1.30
CA GLY A 228 -25.95 -27.12 -0.82
C GLY A 228 -25.59 -25.81 -1.49
N VAL A 229 -24.50 -25.17 -1.04
CA VAL A 229 -24.03 -23.91 -1.63
C VAL A 229 -23.43 -24.18 -3.01
N ASP A 230 -23.90 -23.46 -4.05
CA ASP A 230 -23.21 -23.42 -5.34
C ASP A 230 -21.98 -22.51 -5.25
N PHE A 231 -20.82 -23.11 -4.97
CA PHE A 231 -19.56 -22.39 -4.86
C PHE A 231 -19.06 -21.75 -6.17
N ALA A 232 -19.67 -22.08 -7.32
CA ALA A 232 -19.33 -21.47 -8.60
C ALA A 232 -20.13 -20.17 -8.88
N GLN A 233 -21.31 -19.99 -8.27
CA GLN A 233 -22.20 -18.85 -8.56
C GLN A 233 -22.67 -18.07 -7.33
N ASP A 234 -22.94 -18.75 -6.22
CA ASP A 234 -23.60 -18.18 -5.04
C ASP A 234 -22.67 -18.14 -3.81
N ALA A 235 -21.36 -18.02 -4.04
CA ALA A 235 -20.37 -17.93 -2.99
C ALA A 235 -19.62 -16.59 -3.01
N SER A 236 -19.36 -16.08 -1.81
CA SER A 236 -18.54 -14.89 -1.60
C SER A 236 -17.82 -14.98 -0.26
N ILE A 237 -16.73 -14.23 -0.14
CA ILE A 237 -16.05 -13.99 1.13
C ILE A 237 -16.30 -12.52 1.50
N MET A 238 -16.88 -12.32 2.68
CA MET A 238 -17.16 -11.01 3.24
C MET A 238 -16.34 -10.79 4.51
N ILE A 239 -15.46 -9.78 4.52
CA ILE A 239 -14.68 -9.41 5.71
C ILE A 239 -15.19 -8.09 6.24
N TYR A 240 -15.80 -8.12 7.42
CA TYR A 240 -16.41 -6.97 8.07
C TYR A 240 -15.41 -6.17 8.88
N ARG A 241 -15.79 -4.91 9.17
CA ARG A 241 -15.06 -4.01 10.08
C ARG A 241 -13.65 -3.75 9.55
N LEU A 242 -13.57 -3.23 8.33
CA LEU A 242 -12.29 -2.87 7.73
C LEU A 242 -11.65 -1.68 8.46
N PRO A 243 -10.31 -1.71 8.66
CA PRO A 243 -9.57 -0.53 9.09
C PRO A 243 -9.77 0.64 8.13
N ASP A 244 -9.83 1.86 8.67
CA ASP A 244 -10.26 3.03 7.88
C ASP A 244 -9.24 3.47 6.83
N HIS A 245 -7.94 3.25 7.07
CA HIS A 245 -6.85 3.63 6.17
C HIS A 245 -5.50 3.02 6.57
N LEU A 246 -4.55 3.03 5.64
CA LEU A 246 -3.11 3.04 5.88
C LEU A 246 -2.60 4.48 5.81
N LYS A 247 -1.55 4.86 6.53
CA LYS A 247 -0.93 6.18 6.41
C LYS A 247 0.59 6.15 6.54
N VAL A 248 1.25 7.18 5.99
CA VAL A 248 2.73 7.33 5.97
C VAL A 248 3.32 7.46 7.39
N MET A 249 2.53 7.95 8.36
CA MET A 249 2.98 8.18 9.76
C MET A 249 2.10 7.49 10.81
N ALA A 250 1.79 6.19 10.66
CA ALA A 250 1.23 5.40 11.77
C ALA A 250 2.39 4.85 12.63
N GLY A 251 2.79 5.61 13.65
CA GLY A 251 4.14 5.46 14.23
C GLY A 251 5.23 5.96 13.27
N ASN A 252 6.50 5.67 13.57
CA ASN A 252 7.65 6.24 12.86
C ASN A 252 7.87 5.71 11.41
N ALA A 253 7.08 4.75 10.92
CA ALA A 253 7.33 4.05 9.65
C ALA A 253 6.08 3.78 8.79
N GLY A 254 4.93 4.38 9.12
CA GLY A 254 3.66 4.09 8.47
C GLY A 254 2.92 2.90 9.07
N GLY A 255 1.68 2.67 8.61
CA GLY A 255 0.88 1.52 9.03
C GLY A 255 -0.64 1.73 9.03
N VAL A 256 -1.34 0.70 9.50
CA VAL A 256 -2.82 0.63 9.51
C VAL A 256 -3.41 1.50 10.62
N SER A 257 -4.54 2.13 10.33
CA SER A 257 -5.33 2.89 11.29
C SER A 257 -5.72 2.04 12.50
N ALA A 258 -5.67 2.64 13.69
CA ALA A 258 -6.22 2.03 14.90
C ALA A 258 -7.76 2.01 14.91
N THR A 259 -8.40 2.76 13.99
CA THR A 259 -9.86 2.82 13.84
C THR A 259 -10.34 1.97 12.68
N SER A 260 -11.55 1.45 12.82
CA SER A 260 -12.21 0.59 11.84
C SER A 260 -13.70 0.90 11.79
N THR A 261 -14.29 0.81 10.60
CA THR A 261 -15.72 1.07 10.38
C THR A 261 -16.48 -0.23 10.20
N ALA A 262 -17.42 -0.52 11.12
CA ALA A 262 -18.16 -1.80 11.15
C ALA A 262 -18.97 -2.07 9.87
N THR A 263 -19.44 -1.04 9.19
CA THR A 263 -20.24 -1.15 7.97
C THR A 263 -19.41 -1.27 6.68
N ASN A 264 -18.08 -1.13 6.77
CA ASN A 264 -17.19 -1.34 5.65
C ASN A 264 -16.87 -2.84 5.53
N ILE A 265 -17.10 -3.39 4.34
CA ILE A 265 -16.97 -4.82 4.05
C ILE A 265 -16.06 -5.01 2.84
N LEU A 266 -15.04 -5.86 2.98
CA LEU A 266 -14.31 -6.36 1.83
C LEU A 266 -15.17 -7.45 1.18
N SER A 267 -15.56 -7.23 -0.06
CA SER A 267 -16.47 -8.11 -0.82
C SER A 267 -15.70 -8.81 -1.93
N ILE A 268 -15.58 -10.13 -1.80
CA ILE A 268 -14.91 -10.98 -2.79
C ILE A 268 -15.95 -11.94 -3.34
N SER A 269 -16.31 -11.75 -4.61
CA SER A 269 -17.35 -12.51 -5.31
C SER A 269 -16.96 -12.75 -6.77
N GLY A 270 -17.62 -13.71 -7.44
CA GLY A 270 -17.40 -14.05 -8.85
C GLY A 270 -16.90 -15.49 -9.06
N GLY A 271 -16.59 -15.85 -10.30
CA GLY A 271 -16.30 -17.25 -10.68
C GLY A 271 -15.03 -17.88 -10.10
N GLU A 272 -14.19 -17.11 -9.40
CA GLU A 272 -12.90 -17.55 -8.85
C GLU A 272 -12.73 -17.17 -7.37
N VAL A 273 -13.84 -17.08 -6.62
CA VAL A 273 -13.79 -16.78 -5.18
C VAL A 273 -12.98 -17.84 -4.45
N PHE A 274 -13.18 -19.12 -4.79
CA PHE A 274 -12.44 -20.23 -4.23
C PHE A 274 -11.72 -21.01 -5.33
N LYS A 275 -10.44 -21.28 -5.08
CA LYS A 275 -9.57 -22.13 -5.90
C LYS A 275 -9.66 -23.57 -5.41
N THR A 276 -9.61 -24.52 -6.33
CA THR A 276 -9.68 -25.98 -6.05
C THR A 276 -8.31 -26.67 -6.07
N THR A 277 -7.28 -25.98 -6.57
CA THR A 277 -5.90 -26.48 -6.63
C THR A 277 -5.01 -25.61 -5.76
N ASP A 278 -4.28 -26.22 -4.82
CA ASP A 278 -3.34 -25.51 -3.94
C ASP A 278 -2.21 -24.82 -4.75
N PRO A 279 -1.69 -23.67 -4.28
CA PRO A 279 -0.67 -22.95 -5.02
C PRO A 279 0.67 -23.70 -4.92
N THR A 280 1.38 -23.78 -6.04
CA THR A 280 2.70 -24.44 -6.13
C THR A 280 3.87 -23.47 -5.98
N SER A 281 3.62 -22.16 -5.96
CA SER A 281 4.62 -21.09 -5.86
C SER A 281 4.06 -19.86 -5.13
N GLY A 282 4.93 -18.87 -4.88
CA GLY A 282 4.58 -17.61 -4.19
C GLY A 282 4.66 -17.69 -2.65
N TYR A 283 5.30 -18.74 -2.12
CA TYR A 283 5.47 -19.00 -0.69
C TYR A 283 6.90 -19.41 -0.39
N ASN A 284 7.45 -18.90 0.71
CA ASN A 284 8.82 -19.17 1.12
C ASN A 284 9.06 -20.68 1.24
N ALA A 285 10.25 -21.11 0.81
CA ALA A 285 10.65 -22.51 0.86
C ALA A 285 10.51 -23.11 2.28
N GLY A 286 9.91 -24.30 2.35
CA GLY A 286 9.69 -25.02 3.62
C GLY A 286 8.44 -24.59 4.41
N GLY A 287 7.77 -23.51 3.99
CA GLY A 287 6.45 -23.14 4.51
C GLY A 287 5.40 -24.19 4.14
N LYS A 288 4.60 -24.63 5.13
CA LYS A 288 3.53 -25.60 4.92
C LYS A 288 2.19 -24.91 4.97
N VAL A 289 1.46 -25.04 3.88
CA VAL A 289 0.03 -24.71 3.86
C VAL A 289 -0.70 -25.70 4.76
N LEU A 290 -1.65 -25.22 5.56
CA LEU A 290 -2.49 -26.09 6.38
C LEU A 290 -3.11 -27.20 5.52
N SER A 291 -2.72 -28.44 5.79
CA SER A 291 -3.21 -29.64 5.12
C SER A 291 -4.41 -30.24 5.87
N GLY A 292 -5.25 -31.00 5.16
CA GLY A 292 -6.41 -31.68 5.73
C GLY A 292 -7.40 -32.02 4.62
N ASN A 293 -8.68 -32.21 4.98
CA ASN A 293 -9.76 -32.49 4.02
C ASN A 293 -10.24 -31.23 3.27
N PHE A 294 -9.43 -30.17 3.22
CA PHE A 294 -9.78 -28.94 2.53
C PHE A 294 -9.65 -29.11 1.02
N THR A 295 -10.71 -28.81 0.28
CA THR A 295 -10.76 -28.96 -1.18
C THR A 295 -10.96 -27.64 -1.91
N MET A 296 -11.16 -26.55 -1.16
CA MET A 296 -11.32 -25.20 -1.68
C MET A 296 -10.55 -24.23 -0.79
N TRP A 297 -9.99 -23.17 -1.39
CA TRP A 297 -9.25 -22.15 -0.65
C TRP A 297 -9.22 -20.80 -1.36
N ARG A 298 -8.89 -19.74 -0.62
CA ARG A 298 -8.60 -18.42 -1.17
C ARG A 298 -7.61 -17.68 -0.29
N ASP A 299 -6.61 -17.07 -0.92
CA ASP A 299 -5.80 -16.05 -0.28
C ASP A 299 -6.44 -14.69 -0.49
N VAL A 300 -6.43 -13.87 0.55
CA VAL A 300 -7.01 -12.53 0.54
C VAL A 300 -6.01 -11.56 1.17
N VAL A 301 -5.67 -10.51 0.44
CA VAL A 301 -4.93 -9.37 1.00
C VAL A 301 -5.88 -8.53 1.84
N VAL A 302 -5.48 -8.20 3.07
CA VAL A 302 -6.29 -7.37 3.98
C VAL A 302 -5.40 -6.39 4.75
N PHE A 303 -5.97 -5.26 5.18
CA PHE A 303 -5.31 -4.46 6.21
C PHE A 303 -5.43 -5.20 7.56
N PRO A 304 -4.33 -5.41 8.30
CA PRO A 304 -4.39 -6.05 9.60
C PRO A 304 -5.26 -5.26 10.59
N ASN A 305 -6.34 -5.88 11.07
CA ASN A 305 -7.27 -5.30 12.04
C ASN A 305 -6.85 -5.68 13.46
N ASN A 306 -5.80 -5.02 13.98
CA ASN A 306 -5.26 -5.33 15.31
C ASN A 306 -4.88 -4.07 16.09
N GLY A 307 -5.82 -3.10 16.21
CA GLY A 307 -5.69 -1.92 17.08
C GLY A 307 -4.40 -1.09 16.91
N GLY A 308 -3.71 -1.20 15.78
CA GLY A 308 -2.30 -0.81 15.68
C GLY A 308 -1.38 -1.74 16.46
N ARG A 309 -1.01 -2.89 15.86
CA ARG A 309 0.11 -3.79 16.26
C ARG A 309 0.08 -4.38 17.69
N ALA A 310 -0.89 -4.07 18.56
CA ALA A 310 -1.01 -4.71 19.86
C ALA A 310 -1.64 -6.10 19.69
N ASN A 311 -0.91 -7.19 20.01
CA ASN A 311 -1.43 -8.56 19.99
C ASN A 311 -2.54 -8.72 21.04
N ASP A 312 -3.76 -8.36 20.68
CA ASP A 312 -4.92 -8.58 21.53
C ASP A 312 -5.31 -10.05 21.44
N SER A 313 -5.42 -10.66 22.62
CA SER A 313 -5.81 -12.07 22.74
C SER A 313 -7.18 -12.25 22.11
N ALA A 314 -7.38 -13.35 21.37
CA ALA A 314 -8.70 -13.72 20.88
C ALA A 314 -9.67 -13.78 22.07
N THR A 315 -10.57 -12.81 22.18
CA THR A 315 -11.72 -12.91 23.07
C THR A 315 -12.67 -13.90 22.40
N THR A 316 -12.94 -15.00 23.09
CA THR A 316 -13.99 -15.92 22.69
C THR A 316 -15.29 -15.12 22.62
N GLY A 317 -15.79 -14.89 21.40
CA GLY A 317 -17.12 -14.36 21.21
C GLY A 317 -18.12 -15.32 21.86
N THR A 318 -18.93 -14.78 22.77
CA THR A 318 -20.10 -15.46 23.34
C THR A 318 -21.18 -15.61 22.29
#